data_AF-A0A1H4KE36-F1
#
_entry.id   AF-A0A1H4KE36-F1
#
_cell.length_a   1.000
_cell.length_b   1.000
_cell.length_c   1.000
_cell.angle_alpha   90.00
_cell.angle_beta   90.00
_cell.angle_gamma   90.00
#
_symmetry.space_group_name_H-M   'P 1'
#
loop_
_entity.id
_entity.type
_entity.pdbx_description
1 polymer ?
#
loop_
_entity_poly.entity_id
_entity_poly.type
_entity_poly.pdbx_seq_one_letter_code
_entity_poly.pdbx_strand_id
1 'polypeptide(L)'
;MKRRDLLTLAPAALAGCAVPARACTLRLDETLVATAYREWAAFRAYINGPATEGMKNTEFNPLVEELDGMGLVLLTIPAESAADFIMKVIASTDWGQGGMPDITELPELWAEARALVGVSQ
;
A
#
# COMPACT_ATOMS: atom_id res chain seq x y z
N MET A 1 -44.49 4.43 -33.62
CA MET A 1 -44.82 2.99 -33.46
C MET A 1 -44.72 2.37 -34.86
N LYS A 2 -44.03 1.26 -35.14
CA LYS A 2 -43.59 0.08 -34.37
C LYS A 2 -42.27 -0.38 -35.05
N ARG A 3 -41.05 -0.34 -34.51
CA ARG A 3 -40.45 -0.84 -33.25
C ARG A 3 -40.72 -2.32 -32.95
N ARG A 4 -41.01 -3.14 -33.96
CA ARG A 4 -41.33 -4.57 -33.78
C ARG A 4 -40.37 -5.58 -34.44
N ASP A 5 -39.27 -5.13 -35.05
CA ASP A 5 -38.36 -6.04 -35.78
C ASP A 5 -37.02 -6.32 -35.08
N LEU A 6 -36.88 -6.03 -33.79
CA LEU A 6 -35.61 -6.24 -33.05
C LEU A 6 -35.73 -7.23 -31.89
N LEU A 7 -36.63 -8.21 -32.00
CA LEU A 7 -36.69 -9.33 -31.06
C LEU A 7 -36.82 -10.65 -31.82
N THR A 8 -35.72 -11.11 -32.41
CA THR A 8 -35.48 -12.55 -32.61
C THR A 8 -34.03 -12.78 -33.02
N LEU A 9 -33.16 -13.01 -32.03
CA LEU A 9 -32.14 -14.05 -32.09
C LEU A 9 -31.64 -14.31 -30.66
N ALA A 10 -31.77 -15.58 -30.29
CA ALA A 10 -31.72 -16.13 -28.95
C ALA A 10 -30.33 -16.05 -28.29
N PRO A 11 -30.26 -16.16 -26.95
CA PRO A 11 -29.02 -16.20 -26.20
C PRO A 11 -28.41 -17.61 -26.29
N ALA A 12 -27.14 -17.71 -26.63
CA ALA A 12 -26.41 -18.96 -26.52
C ALA A 12 -24.94 -18.72 -26.15
N ALA A 13 -24.48 -19.54 -25.22
CA ALA A 13 -23.10 -19.74 -24.78
C ALA A 13 -22.54 -18.79 -23.70
N LEU A 14 -23.10 -18.91 -22.49
CA LEU A 14 -22.30 -18.94 -21.26
C LEU A 14 -21.34 -20.15 -21.32
N ALA A 15 -20.15 -19.94 -21.90
CA ALA A 15 -18.97 -20.74 -21.58
C ALA A 15 -18.09 -19.81 -20.73
N GLY A 16 -18.03 -19.98 -19.41
CA GLY A 16 -17.44 -21.18 -18.82
C GLY A 16 -15.92 -21.09 -18.75
N CYS A 17 -15.33 -19.89 -18.79
CA CYS A 17 -13.96 -19.67 -18.33
C CYS A 17 -14.02 -18.96 -16.97
N ALA A 18 -14.27 -19.76 -15.92
CA ALA A 18 -13.88 -19.38 -14.57
C ALA A 18 -12.35 -19.32 -14.52
N VAL A 19 -11.78 -18.22 -15.02
CA VAL A 19 -10.49 -17.78 -14.51
C VAL A 19 -10.73 -17.58 -13.02
N PRO A 20 -9.96 -18.20 -12.11
CA PRO A 20 -9.97 -17.75 -10.73
C PRO A 20 -9.39 -16.34 -10.79
N ALA A 21 -10.26 -15.36 -10.98
CA ALA A 21 -10.07 -14.05 -10.42
C ALA A 21 -9.95 -14.34 -8.93
N ARG A 22 -8.72 -14.59 -8.47
CA ARG A 22 -8.31 -14.03 -7.19
C ARG A 22 -8.82 -12.62 -7.27
N ALA A 23 -9.87 -12.36 -6.53
CA ALA A 23 -10.41 -11.03 -6.41
C ALA A 23 -9.25 -10.21 -5.87
N CYS A 24 -8.51 -9.56 -6.78
CA CYS A 24 -8.09 -8.21 -6.57
C CYS A 24 -9.39 -7.46 -6.35
N THR A 25 -9.94 -7.58 -5.14
CA THR A 25 -10.70 -6.50 -4.53
C THR A 25 -9.70 -5.36 -4.44
N LEU A 26 -9.46 -4.71 -5.57
CA LEU A 26 -9.13 -3.29 -5.59
C LEU A 26 -10.28 -2.69 -4.80
N ARG A 27 -10.00 -2.46 -3.52
CA ARG A 27 -10.85 -1.64 -2.67
C ARG A 27 -10.93 -0.32 -3.42
N LEU A 28 -12.10 -0.05 -3.98
CA LEU A 28 -12.36 1.12 -4.84
C LEU A 28 -12.12 2.45 -4.10
N ASP A 29 -11.90 2.37 -2.79
CA ASP A 29 -11.65 3.41 -1.81
C ASP A 29 -10.20 3.41 -1.27
N GLU A 30 -9.28 2.64 -1.85
CA GLU A 30 -7.94 2.51 -1.30
C GLU A 30 -6.95 3.53 -1.86
N THR A 31 -6.33 4.28 -0.96
CA THR A 31 -5.30 5.27 -1.28
C THR A 31 -4.02 4.59 -1.76
N LEU A 32 -3.17 5.33 -2.46
CA LEU A 32 -1.85 4.84 -2.87
C LEU A 32 -0.98 4.50 -1.66
N VAL A 33 -1.08 5.28 -0.58
CA VAL A 33 -0.39 5.02 0.69
C VAL A 33 -0.84 3.70 1.30
N ALA A 34 -2.15 3.43 1.38
CA ALA A 34 -2.66 2.17 1.91
C ALA A 34 -2.21 0.96 1.08
N THR A 35 -2.13 1.10 -0.24
CA THR A 35 -1.61 0.05 -1.10
C THR A 35 -0.14 -0.26 -0.81
N ALA A 36 0.72 0.75 -0.88
CA ALA A 36 2.15 0.59 -0.63
C ALA A 36 2.44 0.14 0.82
N TYR A 37 1.68 0.63 1.81
CA TYR A 37 1.83 0.23 3.20
C TYR A 37 1.56 -1.27 3.42
N ARG A 38 0.56 -1.85 2.74
CA ARG A 38 0.31 -3.30 2.87
C ARG A 38 1.41 -4.14 2.26
N GLU A 39 1.98 -3.70 1.14
CA GLU A 39 3.12 -4.40 0.54
C GLU A 39 4.30 -4.37 1.50
N TRP A 40 4.62 -3.19 2.05
CA TRP A 40 5.63 -3.03 3.08
C TRP A 40 5.34 -3.90 4.32
N ALA A 41 4.11 -3.89 4.82
CA ALA A 41 3.71 -4.64 6.01
C ALA A 41 3.77 -6.16 5.79
N ALA A 42 3.38 -6.63 4.60
CA ALA A 42 3.49 -8.03 4.22
C ALA A 42 4.95 -8.48 4.11
N PHE A 43 5.81 -7.65 3.51
CA PHE A 43 7.24 -7.92 3.42
C PHE A 43 7.92 -7.91 4.78
N ARG A 44 7.59 -6.92 5.63
CA ARG A 44 8.01 -6.88 7.04
C ARG A 44 7.64 -8.16 7.78
N ALA A 45 6.40 -8.60 7.64
CA ALA A 45 5.93 -9.83 8.29
C ALA A 45 6.67 -11.07 7.78
N TYR A 46 7.00 -11.11 6.49
CA TYR A 46 7.83 -12.16 5.90
C TYR A 46 9.23 -12.20 6.51
N ILE A 47 9.94 -11.06 6.54
CA ILE A 47 11.33 -11.02 7.05
C ILE A 47 11.43 -11.20 8.56
N ASN A 48 10.34 -10.98 9.30
CA ASN A 48 10.24 -11.24 10.75
C ASN A 48 9.55 -12.59 11.05
N GLY A 49 9.34 -13.42 10.04
CA GLY A 49 8.66 -14.71 10.17
C GLY A 49 9.63 -15.90 10.16
N PRO A 50 9.09 -17.14 10.25
CA PRO A 50 9.90 -18.35 10.26
C PRO A 50 10.74 -18.58 8.98
N ALA A 51 10.38 -17.93 7.87
CA ALA A 51 11.07 -18.10 6.59
C ALA A 51 12.51 -17.55 6.58
N THR A 52 12.81 -16.61 7.48
CA THR A 52 14.12 -15.97 7.64
C THR A 52 14.79 -16.36 8.96
N GLU A 53 14.20 -17.26 9.73
CA GLU A 53 14.76 -17.72 11.00
C GLU A 53 16.09 -18.46 10.78
N GLY A 54 17.14 -18.04 11.49
CA GLY A 54 18.47 -18.63 11.37
C GLY A 54 19.21 -18.27 10.06
N MET A 55 18.65 -17.40 9.22
CA MET A 55 19.33 -16.86 8.05
C MET A 55 20.58 -16.09 8.47
N LYS A 56 21.66 -16.21 7.68
CA LYS A 56 22.90 -15.47 7.96
C LYS A 56 22.71 -13.99 7.65
N ASN A 57 23.40 -13.11 8.39
CA ASN A 57 23.34 -11.66 8.15
C ASN A 57 23.67 -11.27 6.71
N THR A 58 24.57 -11.98 6.02
CA THR A 58 24.90 -11.71 4.62
C THR A 58 23.72 -11.91 3.65
N GLU A 59 22.75 -12.74 4.03
CA GLU A 59 21.54 -13.02 3.25
C GLU A 59 20.35 -12.20 3.77
N PHE A 60 20.33 -11.92 5.08
CA PHE A 60 19.26 -11.16 5.74
C PHE A 60 19.36 -9.64 5.52
N ASN A 61 20.56 -9.07 5.54
CA ASN A 61 20.76 -7.63 5.40
C ASN A 61 20.15 -7.04 4.10
N PRO A 62 20.29 -7.69 2.92
CA PRO A 62 19.62 -7.20 1.71
C PRO A 62 18.09 -7.14 1.83
N LEU A 63 17.47 -8.03 2.61
CA LEU A 63 16.03 -7.99 2.85
C LEU A 63 15.63 -6.82 3.76
N VAL A 64 16.49 -6.47 4.72
CA VAL A 64 16.30 -5.26 5.55
C VAL A 64 16.44 -4.00 4.69
N GLU A 65 17.46 -3.94 3.83
CA GLU A 65 17.66 -2.82 2.89
C GLU A 65 16.47 -2.66 1.92
N GLU A 66 15.88 -3.77 1.46
CA GLU A 66 14.66 -3.75 0.65
C GLU A 66 13.47 -3.20 1.44
N LEU A 67 13.28 -3.64 2.69
CA LEU A 67 12.20 -3.12 3.54
C LEU A 67 12.36 -1.62 3.81
N ASP A 68 13.57 -1.16 4.07
CA ASP A 68 13.90 0.26 4.26
C ASP A 68 13.60 1.06 2.98
N GLY A 69 14.00 0.53 1.82
CA GLY A 69 13.70 1.12 0.51
C GLY A 69 12.20 1.26 0.25
N MET A 70 11.42 0.23 0.58
CA MET A 70 9.95 0.28 0.52
C MET A 70 9.37 1.35 1.46
N GLY A 71 9.92 1.48 2.67
CA GLY A 71 9.52 2.51 3.63
C GLY A 71 9.81 3.92 3.12
N LEU A 72 10.98 4.14 2.50
CA LEU A 72 11.33 5.40 1.87
C LEU A 72 10.38 5.75 0.73
N VAL A 73 10.04 4.79 -0.14
CA VAL A 73 9.05 5.01 -1.21
C VAL A 73 7.71 5.42 -0.63
N LEU A 74 7.24 4.75 0.42
CA LEU A 74 5.97 5.08 1.09
C LEU A 74 5.92 6.54 1.57
N LEU A 75 7.03 7.06 2.10
CA LEU A 75 7.12 8.44 2.59
C LEU A 75 6.93 9.48 1.46
N THR A 76 7.29 9.14 0.23
CA THR A 76 7.16 10.04 -0.95
C THR A 76 5.73 10.17 -1.49
N ILE A 77 4.82 9.27 -1.12
CA ILE A 77 3.44 9.24 -1.64
C ILE A 77 2.58 10.21 -0.81
N PRO A 78 1.98 11.27 -1.36
CA PRO A 78 1.20 12.22 -0.55
C PRO A 78 0.08 11.55 0.25
N ALA A 79 -0.07 11.91 1.53
CA ALA A 79 -1.18 11.44 2.35
C ALA A 79 -2.49 12.15 1.97
N GLU A 80 -3.57 11.39 1.77
CA GLU A 80 -4.91 11.92 1.49
C GLU A 80 -5.74 12.06 2.77
N SER A 81 -5.33 11.34 3.83
CA SER A 81 -6.02 11.25 5.10
C SER A 81 -5.07 11.14 6.29
N ALA A 82 -5.59 11.33 7.50
CA ALA A 82 -4.85 11.05 8.72
C ALA A 82 -4.42 9.58 8.83
N ALA A 83 -5.22 8.65 8.30
CA ALA A 83 -4.88 7.23 8.30
C ALA A 83 -3.63 6.95 7.44
N ASP A 84 -3.53 7.57 6.27
CA ASP A 84 -2.36 7.45 5.40
C ASP A 84 -1.09 7.97 6.10
N PHE A 85 -1.21 9.12 6.76
CA PHE A 85 -0.09 9.68 7.52
C PHE A 85 0.35 8.74 8.66
N ILE A 86 -0.59 8.10 9.37
CA ILE A 86 -0.24 7.13 10.41
C ILE A 86 0.45 5.89 9.81
N MET A 87 0.04 5.41 8.63
CA MET A 87 0.73 4.32 7.93
C MET A 87 2.19 4.67 7.62
N LYS A 88 2.45 5.90 7.15
CA LYS A 88 3.80 6.43 6.96
C LYS A 88 4.62 6.45 8.25
N VAL A 89 4.02 6.93 9.35
CA VAL A 89 4.67 6.97 10.67
C VAL A 89 5.03 5.55 11.13
N ILE A 90 4.12 4.60 11.02
CA ILE A 90 4.36 3.21 11.41
C ILE A 90 5.51 2.61 10.60
N ALA A 91 5.53 2.83 9.29
CA ALA A 91 6.57 2.30 8.42
C ALA A 91 7.94 2.94 8.71
N SER A 92 8.00 4.27 8.85
CA SER A 92 9.24 5.00 9.10
C SER A 92 9.85 4.70 10.47
N THR A 93 9.03 4.43 11.48
CA THR A 93 9.49 4.19 12.84
C THR A 93 9.60 2.71 13.17
N ASP A 94 9.28 1.81 12.24
CA ASP A 94 9.09 0.39 12.52
C ASP A 94 8.29 0.12 13.82
N TRP A 95 7.07 0.65 13.88
CA TRP A 95 6.20 0.61 15.06
C TRP A 95 6.79 1.29 16.32
N GLY A 96 7.55 2.38 16.14
CA GLY A 96 8.13 3.16 17.24
C GLY A 96 9.49 2.67 17.74
N GLN A 97 10.13 1.73 17.05
CA GLN A 97 11.51 1.31 17.32
C GLN A 97 12.55 2.34 16.82
N GLY A 98 12.23 3.05 15.74
CA GLY A 98 13.01 4.13 15.15
C GLY A 98 12.44 5.52 15.44
N GLY A 99 13.25 6.54 15.18
CA GLY A 99 12.81 7.93 15.19
C GLY A 99 12.08 8.32 13.90
N MET A 100 11.30 9.39 13.97
CA MET A 100 10.79 10.06 12.78
C MET A 100 11.89 10.97 12.20
N PRO A 101 11.97 11.12 10.85
CA PRO A 101 12.86 12.09 10.24
C PRO A 101 12.56 13.49 10.77
N ASP A 102 13.58 14.29 11.02
CA ASP A 102 13.40 15.66 11.46
C ASP A 102 12.87 16.57 10.31
N ILE A 103 12.49 17.81 10.63
CA ILE A 103 11.94 18.75 9.64
C ILE A 103 12.98 19.19 8.59
N THR A 104 14.26 19.10 8.89
CA THR A 104 15.35 19.40 7.96
C THR A 104 15.67 18.21 7.04
N GLU A 105 15.40 16.99 7.50
CA GLU A 105 15.57 15.76 6.73
C GLU A 105 14.41 15.51 5.76
N LEU A 106 13.16 15.73 6.19
CA LEU A 106 11.98 15.48 5.36
C LEU A 106 10.86 16.51 5.59
N PRO A 107 11.03 17.77 5.13
CA PRO A 107 10.10 18.86 5.39
C PRO A 107 8.69 18.62 4.84
N GLU A 108 8.55 17.88 3.73
CA GLU A 108 7.29 17.54 3.08
C GLU A 108 6.39 16.68 3.97
N LEU A 109 6.97 15.69 4.65
CA LEU A 109 6.24 14.84 5.59
C LEU A 109 5.60 15.68 6.70
N TRP A 110 6.34 16.63 7.25
CA TRP A 110 5.83 17.52 8.28
C TRP A 110 4.85 18.57 7.74
N ALA A 111 4.94 18.92 6.46
CA ALA A 111 3.95 19.77 5.80
C ALA A 111 2.59 19.06 5.67
N GLU A 112 2.59 17.77 5.31
CA GLU A 112 1.39 16.94 5.32
C GLU A 112 0.76 16.87 6.72
N ALA A 113 1.58 16.59 7.74
CA ALA A 113 1.11 16.53 9.13
C ALA A 113 0.38 17.82 9.55
N ARG A 114 0.99 18.97 9.25
CA ARG A 114 0.44 20.31 9.52
C ARG A 114 -0.88 20.55 8.79
N ALA A 115 -0.95 20.21 7.50
CA ALA A 115 -2.16 20.32 6.71
C ALA A 115 -3.31 19.49 7.31
N LEU A 116 -3.03 18.27 7.76
CA LEU A 116 -4.00 17.36 8.35
C LEU A 116 -4.55 17.84 9.70
N VAL A 117 -3.76 18.57 10.49
CA VAL A 117 -4.20 19.16 11.77
C VAL A 117 -4.71 20.60 11.65
N GLY A 118 -4.78 21.13 10.43
CA GLY A 118 -5.30 22.48 10.16
C GLY A 118 -4.36 23.61 10.58
N VAL A 119 -3.05 23.37 10.64
CA VAL A 119 -2.04 24.38 10.98
C VAL A 119 -1.29 24.75 9.70
N SER A 120 -1.35 26.01 9.29
CA SER A 120 -0.44 26.58 8.28
C SER A 120 0.81 27.13 8.97
N GLN A 121 1.98 27.05 8.30
CA GLN A 121 3.23 27.65 8.79
C GLN A 121 3.10 29.18 8.96
#